data_AF-A0A3L6SI63-F1
#
_entry.id   AF-A0A3L6SI63-F1
#
_cell.length_a   1.000
_cell.length_b   1.000
_cell.length_c   1.000
_cell.angle_alpha   90.00
_cell.angle_beta   90.00
_cell.angle_gamma   90.00
#
_symmetry.space_group_name_H-M   'P 1'
#
loop_
_entity.id
_entity.type
_entity.pdbx_description
1 polymer ?
#
loop_
_entity_poly.entity_id
_entity_poly.type
_entity_poly.pdbx_seq_one_letter_code
_entity_poly.pdbx_strand_id
1 'polypeptide(L)'
;MVDYNVLGGKCNRGLSVVDSYKILKGVDVLSHEDAILACTRLLQAYLVVYDDIMDNSQTRRGKPCWFRLPQVGLIAVNDGIILRSHIARILQLHFKRKPYYVDVIDLFNEAESKTALGQLLDLITTDEGEKDLRKYNITKTEGVMDGCDNNGVGTNPSTTS
;
A
#
# COMPACT_ATOMS: atom_id res chain seq x y z
N MET A 1 -1.64 10.25 -16.33
CA MET A 1 -2.02 9.50 -15.12
C MET A 1 -0.79 9.01 -14.36
N VAL A 2 0.01 8.08 -14.91
CA VAL A 2 1.22 7.53 -14.23
C VAL A 2 2.22 8.62 -13.84
N ASP A 3 2.65 9.47 -14.77
CA ASP A 3 3.61 10.55 -14.48
C ASP A 3 3.09 11.54 -13.43
N TYR A 4 1.77 11.76 -13.39
CA TYR A 4 1.16 12.68 -12.45
C TYR A 4 1.16 12.13 -11.02
N ASN A 5 0.81 10.85 -10.86
CA ASN A 5 0.60 10.23 -9.55
C ASN A 5 1.86 9.54 -8.99
N VAL A 6 2.77 9.08 -9.85
CA VAL A 6 3.96 8.31 -9.45
C VAL A 6 5.19 9.21 -9.25
N LEU A 7 5.26 10.35 -9.95
CA LEU A 7 6.36 11.31 -9.84
C LEU A 7 6.08 12.42 -8.81
N GLY A 8 7.12 13.15 -8.40
CA GLY A 8 7.00 14.32 -7.51
C GLY A 8 6.96 14.01 -6.00
N GLY A 9 7.09 12.75 -5.59
CA GLY A 9 7.30 12.37 -4.19
C GLY A 9 8.79 12.24 -3.84
N LYS A 10 9.12 12.24 -2.55
CA LYS A 10 10.50 12.07 -2.06
C LYS A 10 11.14 10.70 -2.39
N CYS A 11 10.33 9.72 -2.81
CA CYS A 11 10.75 8.36 -3.18
C CYS A 11 11.46 7.55 -2.06
N ASN A 12 11.48 8.06 -0.82
CA ASN A 12 12.15 7.42 0.33
C ASN A 12 11.80 5.94 0.51
N ARG A 13 10.51 5.56 0.36
CA ARG A 13 10.08 4.17 0.55
C ARG A 13 10.74 3.20 -0.44
N GLY A 14 10.83 3.60 -1.70
CA GLY A 14 11.46 2.78 -2.72
C GLY A 14 12.98 2.82 -2.65
N LEU A 15 13.57 4.00 -2.40
CA LEU A 15 15.03 4.15 -2.24
C LEU A 15 15.55 3.33 -1.05
N SER A 16 14.80 3.25 0.04
CA SER A 16 15.16 2.40 1.19
C SER A 16 15.35 0.93 0.82
N VAL A 17 14.60 0.40 -0.15
CA VAL A 17 14.73 -0.99 -0.59
C VAL A 17 16.01 -1.18 -1.39
N VAL A 18 16.28 -0.25 -2.31
CA VAL A 18 17.53 -0.19 -3.09
C VAL A 18 18.73 -0.12 -2.15
N ASP A 19 18.73 0.84 -1.22
CA ASP A 19 19.84 1.04 -0.28
C ASP A 19 20.04 -0.19 0.63
N SER A 20 18.96 -0.80 1.11
CA SER A 20 19.04 -2.02 1.92
C SER A 20 19.65 -3.19 1.15
N TYR A 21 19.27 -3.37 -0.11
CA TYR A 21 19.83 -4.42 -0.95
C TYR A 21 21.32 -4.19 -1.23
N LYS A 22 21.71 -2.96 -1.56
CA LYS A 22 23.12 -2.58 -1.77
C LYS A 22 23.97 -2.86 -0.54
N ILE A 23 23.48 -2.51 0.65
CA ILE A 23 24.16 -2.78 1.92
C ILE A 23 24.30 -4.29 2.14
N LEU A 24 23.24 -5.07 1.93
CA LEU A 24 23.23 -6.52 2.17
C LEU A 24 24.09 -7.31 1.17
N LYS A 25 24.12 -6.90 -0.09
CA LYS A 25 24.87 -7.59 -1.14
C LYS A 25 26.29 -7.05 -1.34
N GLY A 26 26.57 -5.83 -0.89
CA GLY A 26 27.87 -5.17 -1.12
C GLY A 26 28.14 -4.88 -2.61
N VAL A 27 27.11 -4.79 -3.45
CA VAL A 27 27.22 -4.54 -4.89
C VAL A 27 26.23 -3.46 -5.34
N ASP A 28 26.62 -2.66 -6.32
CA ASP A 28 25.83 -1.54 -6.86
C ASP A 28 25.08 -1.93 -8.15
N VAL A 29 24.47 -3.13 -8.20
CA VAL A 29 23.82 -3.64 -9.41
C VAL A 29 22.31 -3.40 -9.38
N LEU A 30 21.85 -2.46 -10.21
CA LEU A 30 20.52 -1.84 -10.15
C LEU A 30 19.37 -2.61 -10.85
N SER A 31 19.66 -3.62 -11.68
CA SER A 31 18.67 -4.11 -12.68
C SER A 31 17.33 -4.63 -12.12
N HIS A 32 17.32 -5.20 -10.91
CA HIS A 32 16.08 -5.69 -10.26
C HIS A 32 15.57 -4.71 -9.20
N GLU A 33 16.46 -3.86 -8.68
CA GLU A 33 16.14 -2.82 -7.69
C GLU A 33 15.21 -1.76 -8.30
N ASP A 34 15.44 -1.40 -9.57
CA ASP A 34 14.57 -0.47 -10.31
C ASP A 34 13.13 -0.99 -10.44
N ALA A 35 12.96 -2.30 -10.62
CA ALA A 35 11.64 -2.91 -10.73
C ALA A 35 10.90 -2.91 -9.39
N ILE A 36 11.58 -3.22 -8.28
CA ILE A 36 10.98 -3.13 -6.93
C ILE A 36 10.67 -1.67 -6.58
N LEU A 37 11.59 -0.74 -6.86
CA LEU A 37 11.39 0.70 -6.70
C LEU A 37 10.14 1.16 -7.47
N ALA A 38 9.97 0.74 -8.73
CA ALA A 38 8.79 1.05 -9.53
C ALA A 38 7.51 0.49 -8.89
N CYS A 39 7.51 -0.79 -8.48
CA CYS A 39 6.38 -1.42 -7.80
C CYS A 39 6.00 -0.70 -6.50
N THR A 40 6.96 -0.34 -5.64
CA THR A 40 6.71 0.39 -4.39
C THR A 40 6.12 1.78 -4.66
N ARG A 41 6.59 2.47 -5.71
CA ARG A 41 6.05 3.79 -6.09
C ARG A 41 4.63 3.69 -6.65
N LEU A 42 4.34 2.65 -7.43
CA LEU A 42 2.98 2.37 -7.91
C LEU A 42 2.04 2.01 -6.75
N LEU A 43 2.50 1.19 -5.80
CA LEU A 43 1.76 0.83 -4.59
C LEU A 43 1.37 2.09 -3.81
N GLN A 44 2.34 2.97 -3.57
CA GLN A 44 2.05 4.25 -2.90
C GLN A 44 1.09 5.12 -3.73
N ALA A 45 1.30 5.22 -5.04
CA ALA A 45 0.52 6.10 -5.90
C ALA A 45 -0.95 5.69 -5.95
N TYR A 46 -1.27 4.40 -6.06
CA TYR A 46 -2.68 3.98 -6.10
C TYR A 46 -3.38 4.23 -4.76
N LEU A 47 -2.71 3.92 -3.64
CA LEU A 47 -3.28 4.17 -2.30
C LEU A 47 -3.58 5.64 -2.08
N VAL A 48 -2.65 6.53 -2.46
CA VAL A 48 -2.83 7.98 -2.32
C VAL A 48 -3.94 8.52 -3.22
N VAL A 49 -4.13 7.97 -4.43
CA VAL A 49 -5.25 8.39 -5.29
C VAL A 49 -6.59 8.07 -4.63
N TYR A 50 -6.72 6.91 -3.97
CA TYR A 50 -7.94 6.55 -3.25
C TYR A 50 -8.11 7.36 -1.97
N ASP A 51 -7.05 7.52 -1.19
CA ASP A 51 -7.01 8.38 0.02
C ASP A 51 -7.48 9.79 -0.31
N ASP A 52 -6.93 10.40 -1.37
CA ASP A 52 -7.34 11.74 -1.82
C ASP A 52 -8.86 11.82 -2.12
N ILE A 53 -9.46 10.76 -2.65
CA ILE A 53 -10.90 10.69 -2.95
C ILE A 53 -11.71 10.51 -1.65
N MET A 54 -11.32 9.57 -0.79
CA MET A 54 -12.02 9.25 0.46
C MET A 54 -12.02 10.46 1.42
N ASP A 55 -10.89 11.16 1.50
CA ASP A 55 -10.73 12.36 2.34
C ASP A 55 -11.22 13.64 1.66
N ASN A 56 -11.72 13.55 0.42
CA ASN A 56 -12.14 14.69 -0.38
C ASN A 56 -11.04 15.79 -0.46
N SER A 57 -9.78 15.36 -0.58
CA SER A 57 -8.61 16.23 -0.55
C SER A 57 -8.55 17.23 -1.71
N GLN A 58 -7.85 18.35 -1.50
CA GLN A 58 -7.70 19.40 -2.53
C GLN A 58 -6.38 19.28 -3.30
N THR A 59 -5.27 19.09 -2.58
CA THR A 59 -3.92 19.12 -3.17
C THR A 59 -3.04 18.00 -2.66
N ARG A 60 -2.19 17.48 -3.55
CA ARG A 60 -1.15 16.49 -3.26
C ARG A 60 0.13 16.86 -4.00
N ARG A 61 1.27 16.85 -3.30
CA ARG A 61 2.61 17.17 -3.86
C ARG A 61 2.65 18.52 -4.60
N GLY A 62 1.98 19.53 -4.05
CA GLY A 62 1.93 20.89 -4.61
C GLY A 62 1.06 21.03 -5.87
N LYS A 63 0.25 20.03 -6.21
CA LYS A 63 -0.68 20.05 -7.35
C LYS A 63 -2.10 19.66 -6.89
N PRO A 64 -3.16 19.98 -7.64
CA PRO A 64 -4.49 19.44 -7.37
C PRO A 64 -4.48 17.91 -7.33
N CYS A 65 -5.25 17.31 -6.42
CA CYS A 65 -5.45 15.86 -6.38
C CYS A 65 -5.96 15.34 -7.74
N TRP A 66 -5.61 14.12 -8.12
CA TRP A 66 -5.89 13.62 -9.47
C TRP A 66 -7.38 13.68 -9.83
N PHE A 67 -8.26 13.30 -8.90
CA PHE A 67 -9.72 13.36 -9.07
C PHE A 67 -10.29 14.78 -9.14
N ARG A 68 -9.53 15.81 -8.75
CA ARG A 68 -9.94 17.22 -8.82
C ARG A 68 -9.73 17.83 -10.20
N LEU A 69 -8.98 17.17 -11.09
CA LEU A 69 -8.83 17.67 -12.45
C LEU A 69 -10.17 17.58 -13.19
N PRO A 70 -10.65 18.67 -13.85
CA PRO A 70 -11.96 18.70 -14.47
C PRO A 70 -12.22 17.57 -15.47
N GLN A 71 -11.19 17.14 -16.18
CA GLN A 71 -11.26 16.06 -17.17
C GLN A 71 -11.15 14.65 -16.57
N VAL A 72 -10.89 14.52 -15.26
CA VAL A 72 -10.68 13.24 -14.58
C VAL A 72 -11.88 12.91 -13.69
N GLY A 73 -12.17 13.72 -12.67
CA GLY A 73 -13.23 13.41 -11.72
C GLY A 73 -13.09 12.00 -11.12
N LEU A 74 -14.20 11.26 -11.05
CA LEU A 74 -14.23 9.89 -10.52
C LEU A 74 -13.64 8.83 -11.46
N ILE A 75 -13.20 9.18 -12.68
CA ILE A 75 -12.38 8.29 -13.51
C ILE A 75 -11.10 7.89 -12.75
N ALA A 76 -10.65 8.75 -11.82
CA ALA A 76 -9.55 8.49 -10.90
C ALA A 76 -9.68 7.16 -10.13
N VAL A 77 -10.91 6.69 -9.87
CA VAL A 77 -11.12 5.38 -9.22
C VAL A 77 -10.59 4.26 -10.11
N ASN A 78 -10.95 4.25 -11.39
CA ASN A 78 -10.45 3.24 -12.33
C ASN A 78 -8.94 3.40 -12.58
N ASP A 79 -8.44 4.64 -12.61
CA ASP A 79 -7.01 4.90 -12.74
C ASP A 79 -6.20 4.30 -11.58
N GLY A 80 -6.74 4.32 -10.35
CA GLY A 80 -6.15 3.62 -9.21
C GLY A 80 -6.08 2.11 -9.40
N ILE A 81 -7.15 1.48 -9.93
CA ILE A 81 -7.15 0.04 -10.27
C ILE A 81 -6.06 -0.27 -11.30
N ILE A 82 -5.89 0.59 -12.30
CA ILE A 82 -4.86 0.46 -13.31
C ILE A 82 -3.46 0.55 -12.67
N LEU A 83 -3.20 1.52 -11.80
CA LEU A 83 -1.91 1.65 -11.10
C LEU A 83 -1.56 0.40 -10.29
N ARG A 84 -2.51 -0.15 -9.51
CA ARG A 84 -2.33 -1.41 -8.79
C ARG A 84 -2.03 -2.57 -9.75
N SER A 85 -2.71 -2.64 -10.89
CA SER A 85 -2.51 -3.71 -11.88
C SER A 85 -1.13 -3.68 -12.55
N HIS A 86 -0.51 -2.50 -12.66
CA HIS A 86 0.86 -2.38 -13.18
C HIS A 86 1.90 -3.08 -12.28
N ILE A 87 1.65 -3.14 -10.96
CA ILE A 87 2.54 -3.83 -10.01
C ILE A 87 2.66 -5.30 -10.39
N ALA A 88 1.53 -6.00 -10.53
CA ALA A 88 1.50 -7.41 -10.93
C ALA A 88 2.19 -7.63 -12.29
N ARG A 89 2.01 -6.70 -13.24
CA ARG A 89 2.66 -6.78 -14.56
C ARG A 89 4.18 -6.65 -14.46
N ILE A 90 4.70 -5.70 -13.69
CA ILE A 90 6.14 -5.51 -13.50
C ILE A 90 6.75 -6.71 -12.76
N LEU A 91 6.08 -7.18 -11.70
CA LEU A 91 6.53 -8.37 -10.96
C LEU A 91 6.65 -9.57 -11.89
N GLN A 92 5.64 -9.81 -12.74
CA GLN A 92 5.66 -10.89 -13.70
C GLN A 92 6.79 -10.73 -14.75
N LEU A 93 7.07 -9.52 -15.21
CA LEU A 93 8.11 -9.28 -16.22
C LEU A 93 9.53 -9.50 -15.68
N HIS A 94 9.80 -9.05 -14.46
CA HIS A 94 11.16 -9.03 -13.91
C HIS A 94 11.47 -10.21 -12.98
N PHE A 95 10.45 -10.79 -12.33
CA PHE A 95 10.66 -11.76 -11.26
C PHE A 95 10.08 -13.15 -11.54
N LYS A 96 9.25 -13.35 -12.57
CA LYS A 96 8.58 -14.65 -12.83
C LYS A 96 9.50 -15.87 -12.90
N ARG A 97 10.77 -15.70 -13.32
CA ARG A 97 11.75 -16.80 -13.43
C ARG A 97 12.65 -16.93 -12.18
N LYS A 98 12.43 -16.11 -11.15
CA LYS A 98 13.20 -16.14 -9.91
C LYS A 98 12.58 -17.15 -8.94
N PRO A 99 13.40 -17.87 -8.15
CA PRO A 99 12.89 -18.84 -7.19
C PRO A 99 12.00 -18.19 -6.13
N TYR A 100 12.22 -16.89 -5.83
CA TYR A 100 11.49 -16.12 -4.82
C TYR A 100 10.32 -15.29 -5.40
N TYR A 101 9.84 -15.61 -6.61
CA TYR A 101 8.78 -14.83 -7.28
C TYR A 101 7.48 -14.76 -6.46
N VAL A 102 7.07 -15.89 -5.89
CA VAL A 102 5.84 -16.00 -5.10
C VAL A 102 5.96 -15.19 -3.83
N ASP A 103 7.10 -15.28 -3.13
CA ASP A 103 7.36 -14.51 -1.91
C ASP A 103 7.26 -12.99 -2.15
N VAL A 104 7.73 -12.52 -3.31
CA VAL A 104 7.62 -11.09 -3.66
C VAL A 104 6.17 -10.70 -3.94
N ILE A 105 5.39 -11.54 -4.61
CA ILE A 105 3.96 -11.28 -4.81
C ILE A 105 3.24 -11.20 -3.46
N ASP A 106 3.48 -12.18 -2.59
CA ASP A 106 2.84 -12.26 -1.28
C ASP A 106 3.20 -11.06 -0.42
N LEU A 107 4.47 -10.63 -0.44
CA LEU A 107 4.92 -9.42 0.25
C LEU A 107 4.15 -8.17 -0.19
N PHE A 108 3.96 -7.96 -1.49
CA PHE A 108 3.22 -6.79 -1.98
C PHE A 108 1.72 -6.88 -1.65
N ASN A 109 1.12 -8.08 -1.74
CA ASN A 109 -0.28 -8.30 -1.38
C ASN A 109 -0.53 -8.11 0.12
N GLU A 110 0.38 -8.59 0.96
CA GLU A 110 0.30 -8.43 2.42
C GLU A 110 0.42 -6.95 2.80
N ALA A 111 1.37 -6.23 2.20
CA ALA A 111 1.52 -4.80 2.42
C ALA A 111 0.28 -4.00 1.98
N GLU A 112 -0.31 -4.34 0.82
CA GLU A 112 -1.58 -3.79 0.35
C GLU A 112 -2.72 -4.08 1.34
N SER A 113 -2.87 -5.34 1.77
CA SER A 113 -3.92 -5.76 2.69
C SER A 113 -3.82 -5.06 4.05
N LYS A 114 -2.63 -5.04 4.66
CA LYS A 114 -2.39 -4.32 5.92
C LYS A 114 -2.71 -2.84 5.80
N THR A 115 -2.36 -2.22 4.67
CA THR A 115 -2.67 -0.80 4.44
C THR A 115 -4.17 -0.55 4.25
N ALA A 116 -4.85 -1.41 3.49
CA ALA A 116 -6.30 -1.30 3.27
C ALA A 116 -7.10 -1.51 4.57
N LEU A 117 -6.69 -2.46 5.41
CA LEU A 117 -7.28 -2.66 6.74
C LEU A 117 -7.02 -1.46 7.66
N GLY A 118 -5.81 -0.90 7.63
CA GLY A 118 -5.49 0.34 8.34
C GLY A 118 -6.36 1.51 7.89
N GLN A 119 -6.57 1.66 6.59
CA GLN A 119 -7.46 2.70 6.04
C GLN A 119 -8.92 2.48 6.46
N LEU A 120 -9.41 1.24 6.42
CA LEU A 120 -10.75 0.93 6.90
C LEU A 120 -10.91 1.35 8.38
N LEU A 121 -9.92 1.02 9.21
CA LEU A 121 -9.91 1.43 10.62
C LEU A 121 -9.94 2.96 10.78
N ASP A 122 -9.15 3.68 9.99
CA ASP A 122 -9.11 5.14 10.00
C ASP A 122 -10.49 5.74 9.65
N LEU A 123 -11.13 5.23 8.60
CA LEU A 123 -12.46 5.69 8.16
C LEU A 123 -13.54 5.45 9.23
N ILE A 124 -13.58 4.27 9.85
CA ILE A 124 -14.61 3.96 10.87
C ILE A 124 -14.37 4.67 12.21
N THR A 125 -13.12 5.06 12.49
CA THR A 125 -12.78 5.78 13.73
C THR A 125 -12.97 7.29 13.59
N THR A 126 -12.78 7.83 12.38
CA THR A 126 -12.89 9.25 12.06
C THR A 126 -14.26 9.66 11.50
N ASP A 127 -15.25 8.75 11.55
CA ASP A 127 -16.63 8.95 11.07
C ASP A 127 -17.18 10.36 11.38
N GLU A 128 -17.70 11.05 10.36
CA GLU A 128 -18.03 12.50 10.33
C GLU A 128 -19.14 12.92 11.32
N GLY A 129 -19.62 11.99 12.14
CA GLY A 129 -20.57 12.23 13.24
C GLY A 129 -19.91 12.71 14.53
N GLU A 130 -20.37 12.20 15.67
CA GLU A 130 -19.91 12.65 17.00
C GLU A 130 -18.44 12.26 17.21
N LYS A 131 -17.57 13.29 17.30
CA LYS A 131 -16.13 13.15 17.56
C LYS A 131 -15.89 12.64 18.98
N ASP A 132 -16.07 11.35 19.15
CA ASP A 132 -15.79 10.67 20.41
C ASP A 132 -14.30 10.36 20.53
N LEU A 133 -13.58 11.23 21.23
CA LEU A 133 -12.14 11.09 21.47
C LEU A 133 -11.78 9.78 22.21
N ARG A 134 -12.74 9.12 22.88
CA ARG A 134 -12.52 7.82 23.54
C ARG A 134 -12.31 6.68 22.55
N LYS A 135 -12.66 6.87 21.27
CA LYS A 135 -12.35 5.92 20.18
C LYS A 135 -10.85 5.84 19.90
N TYR A 136 -10.09 6.89 20.18
CA TYR A 136 -8.63 6.94 20.06
C TYR A 136 -7.97 6.37 21.33
N ASN A 137 -8.04 5.05 21.51
CA ASN A 137 -7.27 4.36 22.55
C ASN A 137 -6.15 3.50 21.94
N ILE A 138 -5.00 3.46 22.61
CA ILE A 138 -3.78 2.77 22.16
C ILE A 138 -4.05 1.28 21.88
N THR A 139 -4.89 0.66 22.71
CA THR A 139 -5.18 -0.78 22.68
C THR A 139 -5.93 -1.22 21.42
N LYS A 140 -6.80 -0.39 20.84
CA LYS A 140 -7.48 -0.71 19.56
C LYS A 140 -6.55 -0.57 18.36
N THR A 141 -5.60 0.36 18.40
CA THR A 141 -4.66 0.59 17.31
C THR A 141 -3.63 -0.53 17.23
N GLU A 142 -3.22 -1.08 18.38
CA GLU A 142 -2.26 -2.19 18.49
C GLU A 142 -2.89 -3.56 18.16
N GLY A 143 -4.08 -3.88 18.70
CA GLY A 143 -4.70 -5.19 18.55
C GLY A 143 -5.09 -5.59 17.12
N VAL A 144 -5.18 -4.63 16.19
CA VAL A 144 -5.48 -4.87 14.77
C VAL A 144 -4.20 -5.11 13.95
N MET A 145 -3.07 -4.51 14.34
CA MET A 145 -1.78 -4.83 13.70
C MET A 145 -1.30 -6.23 14.09
N ASP A 146 -1.51 -6.64 15.34
CA ASP A 146 -1.17 -7.98 15.84
C ASP A 146 -2.14 -9.08 15.38
N GLY A 147 -3.38 -8.72 15.04
CA GLY A 147 -4.40 -9.68 14.55
C GLY A 147 -4.03 -10.32 13.20
N CYS A 148 -3.10 -9.74 12.44
CA CYS A 148 -2.56 -10.35 11.22
C CYS A 148 -1.53 -11.45 11.50
N ASP A 149 -0.92 -11.50 12.68
CA ASP A 149 0.11 -12.49 13.03
C ASP A 149 -0.47 -13.78 13.65
N ASN A 150 -1.76 -13.77 14.05
CA ASN A 150 -2.40 -14.88 14.76
C ASN A 150 -3.53 -15.56 13.96
N ASN A 151 -3.22 -16.07 12.77
CA ASN A 151 -4.03 -17.11 12.13
C ASN A 151 -3.22 -18.40 11.96
N GLY A 152 -2.86 -18.99 13.10
CA GLY A 152 -2.32 -20.33 13.21
C GLY A 152 -2.76 -20.94 14.53
N VAL A 153 -3.46 -22.07 14.47
CA VAL A 153 -3.96 -22.88 15.60
C VAL A 153 -5.32 -22.43 16.16
N GLY A 154 -6.38 -22.80 15.43
CA GLY A 154 -7.67 -23.05 16.05
C GLY A 154 -7.58 -24.29 16.95
N THR A 155 -7.75 -24.13 18.25
CA THR A 155 -8.06 -25.24 19.15
C THR A 155 -9.57 -25.35 19.29
N ASN A 156 -10.15 -26.37 18.64
CA ASN A 156 -11.47 -26.89 18.97
C ASN A 156 -11.51 -27.30 20.45
N PRO A 157 -12.51 -26.90 21.24
CA PRO A 157 -12.82 -27.61 22.46
C PRO A 157 -13.57 -28.90 22.08
N SER A 158 -12.85 -30.01 22.11
CA SER A 158 -13.41 -31.35 22.09
C SER A 158 -14.29 -31.59 23.31
N THR A 159 -15.49 -32.08 23.04
CA THR A 159 -16.39 -32.81 23.94
C THR A 159 -15.68 -33.86 24.81
N THR A 160 -16.03 -33.88 26.10
CA THR A 160 -16.19 -35.01 27.06
C THR A 160 -16.19 -34.36 28.46
N SER A 161 -17.06 -34.63 29.42
CA SER A 161 -18.05 -35.68 29.69
C SER A 161 -18.91 -35.19 30.86
#